data_AF-A0A953XNI2-F1
#
_entry.id   AF-A0A953XNI2-F1
#
_cell.length_a   1.000
_cell.length_b   1.000
_cell.length_c   1.000
_cell.angle_alpha   90.00
_cell.angle_beta   90.00
_cell.angle_gamma   90.00
#
_symmetry.space_group_name_H-M   'P 1'
#
loop_
_entity.id
_entity.type
_entity.pdbx_description
1 polymer ?
#
loop_
_entity_poly.entity_id
_entity_poly.type
_entity_poly.pdbx_seq_one_letter_code
_entity_poly.pdbx_strand_id
1 'polypeptide(L)' 'MALFPRLFRRSLAVVAIGGGTGASGLLRGLKEHTDKLTAVVTVADDGGSSG' A
#
# COMPACT_ATOMS: atom_id res chain seq x y z
N MET A 1 16.45 -15.25 -23.18
CA MET A 1 15.01 -15.43 -22.87
C MET A 1 14.78 -14.99 -21.44
N ALA A 2 14.32 -13.75 -21.23
CA ALA A 2 13.86 -13.25 -19.93
C ALA A 2 12.62 -12.40 -20.21
N LEU A 3 11.45 -13.05 -20.13
CA LEU A 3 10.13 -12.45 -20.32
C LEU A 3 9.72 -11.76 -19.02
N PHE A 4 10.39 -10.69 -18.64
CA PHE A 4 9.86 -9.76 -17.63
C PHE A 4 10.00 -8.34 -18.17
N PRO A 5 8.93 -7.78 -18.77
CA PRO A 5 9.02 -6.53 -19.51
C PRO A 5 9.21 -5.38 -18.51
N ARG A 6 10.34 -4.66 -18.61
CA ARG A 6 10.55 -3.20 -18.39
C ARG A 6 9.80 -2.44 -17.27
N LEU A 7 9.10 -3.10 -16.35
CA LEU A 7 8.27 -2.50 -15.29
C LEU A 7 9.11 -1.66 -14.34
N PHE A 8 10.38 -2.02 -14.15
CA PHE A 8 11.31 -1.32 -13.28
C PHE A 8 11.84 0.02 -13.82
N ARG A 9 11.46 0.43 -15.05
CA ARG A 9 11.92 1.72 -15.63
C ARG A 9 11.03 2.91 -15.27
N ARG A 10 9.91 2.67 -14.58
CA ARG A 10 9.02 3.68 -14.02
C ARG A 10 8.70 3.26 -12.59
N SER A 11 8.69 4.18 -11.63
CA SER A 11 8.30 3.87 -10.26
C SER A 11 6.98 3.08 -10.26
N LEU A 12 6.97 1.95 -9.57
CA LEU A 12 5.82 1.05 -9.47
C LEU A 12 4.69 1.77 -8.71
N ALA A 13 3.59 2.08 -9.37
CA ALA A 13 2.42 2.62 -8.68
C ALA A 13 1.72 1.49 -7.91
N VAL A 14 1.49 1.70 -6.61
CA VAL A 14 0.90 0.70 -5.71
C VAL A 14 -0.35 1.29 -5.06
N VAL A 15 -1.46 0.53 -5.09
CA VAL A 15 -2.69 0.85 -4.38
C VAL A 15 -2.94 -0.23 -3.33
N ALA A 16 -2.91 0.16 -2.05
CA ALA A 16 -3.23 -0.72 -0.94
C ALA A 16 -4.69 -0.49 -0.50
N ILE A 17 -5.47 -1.55 -0.40
CA ILE A 17 -6.89 -1.50 -0.02
C ILE A 17 -7.07 -2.34 1.25
N GLY A 18 -7.61 -1.76 2.32
CA GLY A 18 -7.77 -2.46 3.60
C GLY A 18 -8.17 -1.55 4.76
N GLY A 19 -7.88 -1.95 6.00
CA GLY A 19 -8.23 -1.21 7.22
C GLY A 19 -7.55 -1.75 8.47
N GLY A 20 -7.84 -1.14 9.62
CA GLY A 20 -7.32 -1.56 10.93
C GLY A 20 -5.83 -1.29 11.16
N THR A 21 -5.29 -1.78 12.28
CA THR A 21 -3.94 -1.47 12.77
C THR A 21 -2.83 -2.00 11.85
N GLY A 22 -3.05 -3.12 11.16
CA GLY A 22 -2.10 -3.72 10.23
C GLY A 22 -1.79 -2.87 9.00
N ALA A 23 -2.69 -1.95 8.61
CA ALA A 23 -2.48 -1.05 7.49
C ALA A 23 -1.29 -0.11 7.71
N SER A 24 -1.10 0.39 8.93
CA SER A 24 0.00 1.32 9.26
C SER A 24 1.39 0.70 9.07
N GLY A 25 1.58 -0.56 9.48
CA GLY A 25 2.83 -1.30 9.32
C GLY A 25 3.12 -1.61 7.86
N LEU A 26 2.11 -2.10 7.12
CA LEU A 26 2.24 -2.40 5.70
C LEU A 26 2.55 -1.15 4.87
N LEU A 27 1.84 -0.04 5.10
CA LEU A 27 2.09 1.21 4.39
C LEU A 27 3.46 1.80 4.72
N ARG A 28 3.98 1.61 5.94
CA ARG A 28 5.33 2.03 6.32
C ARG A 28 6.39 1.28 5.53
N GLY A 29 6.27 -0.05 5.40
CA GLY A 29 7.20 -0.84 4.58
C GLY A 29 7.10 -0.51 3.10
N LEU A 30 5.90 -0.29 2.57
CA LEU A 30 5.70 0.04 1.14
C LEU A 30 6.33 1.38 0.74
N LYS A 31 6.45 2.34 1.66
CA LYS A 31 7.14 3.63 1.42
C LYS A 31 8.63 3.46 1.10
N GLU A 32 9.27 2.35 1.49
CA GLU A 32 10.67 2.07 1.16
C GLU A 32 10.85 1.55 -0.27
N HIS A 33 9.76 1.15 -0.93
CA HIS A 33 9.78 0.48 -2.23
C HIS A 33 9.17 1.30 -3.37
N THR A 34 8.36 2.32 -3.06
CA THR A 34 7.80 3.23 -4.07
C THR A 34 7.43 4.58 -3.49
N ASP A 35 7.63 5.61 -4.30
CA ASP A 35 7.15 6.97 -4.08
C ASP A 35 5.70 7.18 -4.56
N LYS A 36 5.10 6.18 -5.23
CA LYS A 36 3.76 6.23 -5.82
C LYS A 36 2.77 5.31 -5.10
N LEU A 37 2.56 5.56 -3.81
CA LEU A 37 1.69 4.77 -2.94
C LEU A 37 0.37 5.50 -2.69
N THR A 38 -0.75 4.85 -2.99
CA THR A 38 -2.11 5.28 -2.60
C THR A 38 -2.71 4.26 -1.64
N ALA A 39 -3.33 4.71 -0.56
CA ALA A 39 -4.05 3.84 0.37
C ALA A 39 -5.54 4.17 0.34
N VAL A 40 -6.37 3.15 0.11
CA VAL A 40 -7.83 3.23 0.25
C VAL A 40 -8.19 2.48 1.53
N VAL A 41 -8.59 3.22 2.55
CA VAL A 41 -8.82 2.68 3.89
C VAL A 41 -10.31 2.61 4.18
N THR A 42 -10.78 1.46 4.65
CA THR A 42 -12.16 1.29 5.12
C THR A 42 -12.37 2.11 6.39
N VAL A 43 -13.44 2.91 6.43
CA VAL A 43 -13.84 3.71 7.60
C VAL A 43 -14.89 3.00 8.47
N ALA A 44 -15.16 1.71 8.21
CA ALA A 44 -16.16 0.96 8.97
C ALA A 44 -15.68 0.77 10.41
N ASP A 45 -16.36 1.45 11.33
CA ASP A 45 -16.14 1.37 12.76
C ASP A 45 -17.34 0.63 13.37
N ASP A 46 -17.12 -0.59 13.86
CA ASP A 46 -18.04 -1.26 14.79
C ASP A 46 -17.44 -1.34 16.21
N GLY A 47 -16.44 -0.51 16.52
CA GLY A 47 -15.97 -0.28 17.89
C GLY A 47 -14.55 -0.76 18.13
N GLY A 48 -13.61 0.16 18.05
CA GLY A 48 -12.34 0.03 18.75
C GLY A 48 -11.15 0.68 18.04
N SER A 49 -10.67 1.78 18.64
CA SER A 49 -9.44 2.51 18.30
C SER A 49 -9.52 3.48 17.11
N SER A 50 -10.53 4.34 17.09
CA SER A 50 -10.67 5.51 16.20
C SER A 50 -9.74 6.69 16.59
N GLY A 51 -8.57 6.38 17.17
CA GLY A 51 -7.56 7.34 17.64
C GLY A 51 -6.42 7.55 16.67
#